data_AF-A0A7J6IHP0-F1
#
_entry.id   AF-A0A7J6IHP0-F1
#
_cell.length_a   1.000
_cell.length_b   1.000
_cell.length_c   1.000
_cell.angle_alpha   90.00
_cell.angle_beta   90.00
_cell.angle_gamma   90.00
#
_symmetry.space_group_name_H-M   'P 1'
#
loop_
_entity.id
_entity.type
_entity.pdbx_description
1 polymer ?
#
loop_
_entity_poly.entity_id
_entity_poly.type
_entity_poly.pdbx_seq_one_letter_code
_entity_poly.pdbx_strand_id
1 'polypeptide(L)'
;MPDSEDSDLGDDFSDEEDAQITERRDEAIAELKALKSEPSQATIDKFWDDYADVVALKSDNTTFFHEIVQEVGKRQKQNGVDAASIRPLFMVLVKKLPKLLEETDNNGETPLYSAINYRKPKTWRLVKYTLQCCDNNECVKKHVINSLKHLGGRGGQACLNLAFEHEVSDSVLRSLVSIANAEVLELVDSSKKTPFLHAVQYEQCDENRVKLIRLLLDKDMEIIDRHRTRDNPRPRVTTFLDLKYSKGGSAEYSVYGEHERTRRIHLGNVKFGKDQEPTTRTVRNELQNPKAKDLNPDSKVNESSKSMSTHSKKLKDQTTGDQDSGSRPIVQDREQLKVALTSATDEKQRFRQEKRREHRQDKATEQDVSRVEVLRGRPEVVDEATGNQSGAQASSDIKSNRAANTSLKRTNTSNPTTHGPKTTEKKPSPSVKAKAEPGVLAENSEKIREMLKLHYMRTRDVDRATSFLYGKNVQGR
;
A
#
# COMPACT_ATOMS: atom_id res chain seq x y z
N MET A 1 -33.71 54.35 -8.82
CA MET A 1 -32.57 55.29 -8.76
C MET A 1 -32.00 55.39 -7.35
N PRO A 2 -30.97 54.59 -7.01
CA PRO A 2 -30.58 53.34 -7.68
C PRO A 2 -31.64 52.24 -7.41
N ASP A 3 -31.88 51.21 -8.21
CA ASP A 3 -31.19 50.68 -9.40
C ASP A 3 -29.80 50.10 -9.09
N SER A 4 -29.83 48.88 -8.53
CA SER A 4 -28.67 47.99 -8.38
C SER A 4 -28.79 46.88 -9.43
N GLU A 5 -28.07 47.04 -10.54
CA GLU A 5 -27.98 46.01 -11.58
C GLU A 5 -26.96 44.94 -11.15
N ASP A 6 -27.42 43.94 -10.38
CA ASP A 6 -26.64 42.72 -10.14
C ASP A 6 -26.38 42.04 -11.49
N SER A 7 -25.17 42.25 -11.99
CA SER A 7 -24.71 41.81 -13.31
C SER A 7 -24.33 40.33 -13.25
N ASP A 8 -25.34 39.47 -13.17
CA ASP A 8 -25.20 38.01 -13.20
C ASP A 8 -24.82 37.55 -14.61
N LEU A 9 -23.56 37.84 -14.97
CA LEU A 9 -22.91 37.32 -16.17
C LEU A 9 -22.52 35.85 -15.93
N GLY A 10 -23.54 35.01 -15.85
CA GLY A 10 -23.39 33.58 -16.11
C GLY A 10 -22.86 33.40 -17.53
N ASP A 11 -21.71 32.74 -17.65
CA ASP A 11 -21.11 32.34 -18.92
C ASP A 11 -21.90 31.11 -19.42
N ASP A 12 -23.14 31.36 -19.84
CA ASP A 12 -24.18 30.38 -20.14
C ASP A 12 -23.95 29.82 -21.56
N PHE A 13 -22.90 29.01 -21.70
CA PHE A 13 -22.53 28.34 -22.95
C PHE A 13 -23.70 27.50 -23.47
N SER A 14 -23.92 27.54 -24.79
CA SER A 14 -24.95 26.71 -25.43
C SER A 14 -24.56 25.23 -25.33
N ASP A 15 -25.55 24.35 -25.11
CA ASP A 15 -25.39 22.88 -25.25
C ASP A 15 -24.71 22.49 -26.59
N GLU A 16 -24.90 23.30 -27.65
CA GLU A 16 -24.28 23.10 -28.97
C GLU A 16 -22.79 23.47 -29.00
N GLU A 17 -22.31 24.38 -28.13
CA GLU A 17 -20.89 24.78 -28.07
C GLU A 17 -20.07 23.80 -27.22
N ASP A 18 -20.60 23.36 -26.07
CA ASP A 18 -19.98 22.31 -25.25
C ASP A 18 -19.87 20.98 -26.01
N ALA A 19 -20.86 20.66 -26.86
CA ALA A 19 -20.79 19.53 -27.78
C ALA A 19 -19.63 19.65 -28.78
N GLN A 20 -19.41 20.84 -29.38
CA GLN A 20 -18.31 21.08 -30.32
C GLN A 20 -16.93 21.06 -29.66
N ILE A 21 -16.82 21.59 -28.44
CA ILE A 21 -15.59 21.52 -27.62
C ILE A 21 -15.26 20.05 -27.32
N THR A 22 -16.27 19.25 -26.99
CA THR A 22 -16.12 17.81 -26.69
C THR A 22 -15.72 17.01 -27.94
N GLU A 23 -16.35 17.25 -29.10
CA GLU A 23 -16.01 16.58 -30.36
C GLU A 23 -14.55 16.85 -30.76
N ARG A 24 -14.11 18.12 -30.77
CA ARG A 24 -12.72 18.47 -31.10
C ARG A 24 -11.70 17.99 -30.06
N ARG A 25 -12.11 17.75 -28.81
CA ARG A 25 -11.26 17.04 -27.82
C ARG A 25 -11.11 15.57 -28.15
N ASP A 26 -12.18 14.88 -28.55
CA ASP A 26 -12.11 13.47 -28.94
C ASP A 26 -11.28 13.29 -30.23
N GLU A 27 -11.32 14.26 -31.16
CA GLU A 27 -10.39 14.34 -32.31
C GLU A 27 -8.92 14.49 -31.87
N ALA A 28 -8.62 15.45 -30.99
CA ALA A 28 -7.27 15.65 -30.47
C ALA A 28 -6.75 14.38 -29.76
N ILE A 29 -7.61 13.74 -28.96
CA ILE A 29 -7.34 12.44 -28.33
C ILE A 29 -7.15 11.32 -29.38
N ALA A 30 -7.84 11.37 -30.53
CA ALA A 30 -7.65 10.42 -31.63
C ALA A 30 -6.28 10.60 -32.33
N GLU A 31 -5.79 11.82 -32.53
CA GLU A 31 -4.42 12.05 -33.01
C GLU A 31 -3.39 11.52 -31.98
N LEU A 32 -3.60 11.74 -30.68
CA LEU A 32 -2.75 11.16 -29.62
C LEU A 32 -2.77 9.62 -29.59
N LYS A 33 -3.87 8.98 -30.01
CA LYS A 33 -3.95 7.51 -30.20
C LYS A 33 -3.23 7.04 -31.47
N ALA A 34 -3.13 7.87 -32.50
CA ALA A 34 -2.44 7.54 -33.75
C ALA A 34 -0.90 7.57 -33.63
N LEU A 35 -0.35 8.28 -32.64
CA LEU A 35 1.09 8.41 -32.41
C LEU A 35 1.75 7.07 -31.98
N LYS A 36 2.55 6.50 -32.89
CA LYS A 36 3.30 5.24 -32.69
C LYS A 36 4.73 5.42 -32.14
N SER A 37 5.18 6.67 -32.04
CA SER A 37 6.52 7.07 -31.56
C SER A 37 6.45 8.49 -30.96
N GLU A 38 7.55 8.97 -30.37
CA GLU A 38 7.68 10.39 -29.98
C GLU A 38 7.47 11.29 -31.24
N PRO A 39 6.54 12.28 -31.21
CA PRO A 39 6.26 13.16 -32.35
C PRO A 39 7.39 14.15 -32.60
N SER A 40 7.50 14.62 -33.86
CA SER A 40 8.43 15.68 -34.25
C SER A 40 7.98 17.05 -33.75
N GLN A 41 8.88 18.04 -33.70
CA GLN A 41 8.52 19.40 -33.30
C GLN A 41 7.39 19.97 -34.17
N ALA A 42 7.47 19.84 -35.50
CA ALA A 42 6.41 20.28 -36.41
C ALA A 42 5.07 19.57 -36.20
N THR A 43 5.07 18.34 -35.68
CA THR A 43 3.85 17.61 -35.29
C THR A 43 3.25 18.18 -34.00
N ILE A 44 4.09 18.61 -33.05
CA ILE A 44 3.66 19.25 -31.81
C ILE A 44 3.15 20.67 -32.07
N ASP A 45 3.82 21.40 -32.97
CA ASP A 45 3.41 22.75 -33.38
C ASP A 45 2.05 22.69 -34.11
N LYS A 46 1.88 21.79 -35.10
CA LYS A 46 0.58 21.53 -35.74
C LYS A 46 -0.51 21.19 -34.73
N PHE A 47 -0.27 20.23 -33.82
CA PHE A 47 -1.27 19.85 -32.80
C PHE A 47 -1.64 21.04 -31.90
N TRP A 48 -0.70 21.93 -31.62
CA TRP A 48 -0.98 23.16 -30.88
C TRP A 48 -1.83 24.12 -31.72
N ASP A 49 -1.48 24.36 -32.98
CA ASP A 49 -2.23 25.27 -33.85
C ASP A 49 -3.66 24.77 -34.15
N ASP A 50 -3.88 23.44 -34.24
CA ASP A 50 -5.18 22.82 -34.52
C ASP A 50 -6.13 22.73 -33.31
N TYR A 51 -5.60 22.69 -32.07
CA TYR A 51 -6.38 22.36 -30.86
C TYR A 51 -6.09 23.21 -29.61
N ALA A 52 -5.22 24.23 -29.65
CA ALA A 52 -4.84 25.02 -28.47
C ALA A 52 -6.00 25.72 -27.76
N ASP A 53 -7.08 26.02 -28.49
CA ASP A 53 -8.33 26.53 -27.96
C ASP A 53 -9.02 25.49 -27.08
N VAL A 54 -9.37 24.32 -27.63
CA VAL A 54 -10.16 23.31 -26.92
C VAL A 54 -9.39 22.61 -25.79
N VAL A 55 -8.07 22.41 -25.92
CA VAL A 55 -7.26 21.76 -24.86
C VAL A 55 -6.93 22.69 -23.68
N ALA A 56 -7.14 24.01 -23.82
CA ALA A 56 -6.92 24.99 -22.76
C ALA A 56 -8.11 25.18 -21.80
N LEU A 57 -9.31 24.76 -22.21
CA LEU A 57 -10.57 24.92 -21.46
C LEU A 57 -10.77 23.85 -20.36
N LYS A 58 -11.91 23.93 -19.68
CA LYS A 58 -12.45 22.89 -18.77
C LYS A 58 -13.85 22.50 -19.29
N SER A 59 -14.09 21.22 -19.52
CA SER A 59 -15.30 20.67 -20.17
C SER A 59 -15.84 19.53 -19.30
N ASP A 60 -17.14 19.44 -19.04
CA ASP A 60 -17.74 18.49 -18.08
C ASP A 60 -17.06 18.49 -16.70
N ASN A 61 -16.62 19.66 -16.21
CA ASN A 61 -15.72 19.81 -15.05
C ASN A 61 -14.37 19.08 -15.13
N THR A 62 -13.99 18.52 -16.28
CA THR A 62 -12.70 17.85 -16.53
C THR A 62 -11.75 18.71 -17.37
N THR A 63 -10.46 18.40 -17.30
CA THR A 63 -9.42 19.04 -18.12
C THR A 63 -8.77 18.01 -19.04
N PHE A 64 -8.19 18.47 -20.16
CA PHE A 64 -7.52 17.61 -21.13
C PHE A 64 -6.42 16.72 -20.52
N PHE A 65 -5.83 17.13 -19.38
CA PHE A 65 -4.91 16.27 -18.63
C PHE A 65 -5.59 15.09 -17.93
N HIS A 66 -6.82 15.23 -17.43
CA HIS A 66 -7.61 14.10 -16.90
C HIS A 66 -7.96 13.11 -18.01
N GLU A 67 -8.38 13.61 -19.18
CA GLU A 67 -8.69 12.81 -20.36
C GLU A 67 -7.47 11.99 -20.82
N ILE A 68 -6.30 12.64 -20.98
CA ILE A 68 -5.04 11.96 -21.32
C ILE A 68 -4.70 10.89 -20.27
N VAL A 69 -4.87 11.18 -18.98
CA VAL A 69 -4.61 10.23 -17.87
C VAL A 69 -5.56 9.04 -17.92
N GLN A 70 -6.84 9.26 -18.25
CA GLN A 70 -7.85 8.23 -18.46
C GLN A 70 -7.52 7.34 -19.67
N GLU A 71 -7.15 7.92 -20.81
CA GLU A 71 -6.82 7.17 -22.03
C GLU A 71 -5.53 6.36 -21.89
N VAL A 72 -4.51 6.93 -21.25
CA VAL A 72 -3.27 6.19 -20.87
C VAL A 72 -3.56 5.14 -19.78
N GLY A 73 -4.61 5.35 -19.00
CA GLY A 73 -5.13 4.42 -17.99
C GLY A 73 -5.94 3.25 -18.55
N LYS A 74 -6.41 3.28 -19.81
CA LYS A 74 -7.19 2.19 -20.43
C LYS A 74 -6.38 0.87 -20.51
N ARG A 75 -7.08 -0.27 -20.49
CA ARG A 75 -6.44 -1.60 -20.63
C ARG A 75 -5.89 -1.74 -22.05
N GLN A 76 -4.82 -2.51 -22.26
CA GLN A 76 -4.18 -2.69 -23.58
C GLN A 76 -5.12 -3.14 -24.71
N LYS A 77 -6.26 -3.77 -24.40
CA LYS A 77 -7.28 -4.18 -25.39
C LYS A 77 -8.24 -3.06 -25.82
N GLN A 78 -8.19 -1.88 -25.21
CA GLN A 78 -9.17 -0.79 -25.36
C GLN A 78 -8.64 0.41 -26.17
N ASN A 79 -7.64 0.20 -27.03
CA ASN A 79 -7.00 1.22 -27.88
C ASN A 79 -6.66 2.54 -27.15
N GLY A 80 -6.09 2.43 -25.95
CA GLY A 80 -5.65 3.57 -25.14
C GLY A 80 -4.28 4.10 -25.56
N VAL A 81 -4.09 5.41 -25.38
CA VAL A 81 -2.84 6.14 -25.68
C VAL A 81 -1.62 5.50 -25.00
N ASP A 82 -0.45 5.53 -25.64
CA ASP A 82 0.81 5.20 -24.96
C ASP A 82 1.58 6.43 -24.51
N ALA A 83 1.85 6.48 -23.21
CA ALA A 83 2.58 7.56 -22.56
C ALA A 83 3.99 7.77 -23.16
N ALA A 84 4.65 6.75 -23.70
CA ALA A 84 5.95 6.93 -24.33
C ALA A 84 5.83 7.69 -25.66
N SER A 85 4.83 7.36 -26.49
CA SER A 85 4.59 8.08 -27.76
C SER A 85 4.28 9.55 -27.52
N ILE A 86 3.34 9.87 -26.62
CA ILE A 86 2.90 11.28 -26.44
C ILE A 86 3.87 12.15 -25.63
N ARG A 87 5.01 11.61 -25.17
CA ARG A 87 5.88 12.23 -24.16
C ARG A 87 6.27 13.69 -24.46
N PRO A 88 6.91 14.05 -25.58
CA PRO A 88 7.36 15.43 -25.80
C PRO A 88 6.18 16.40 -25.97
N LEU A 89 5.10 15.97 -26.63
CA LEU A 89 3.86 16.74 -26.78
C LEU A 89 3.22 17.02 -25.41
N PHE A 90 3.05 16.00 -24.57
CA PHE A 90 2.55 16.14 -23.20
C PHE A 90 3.43 17.09 -22.36
N MET A 91 4.76 17.02 -22.52
CA MET A 91 5.67 17.95 -21.85
C MET A 91 5.56 19.40 -22.37
N VAL A 92 5.12 19.63 -23.61
CA VAL A 92 4.80 20.98 -24.12
C VAL A 92 3.47 21.46 -23.56
N LEU A 93 2.42 20.63 -23.55
CA LEU A 93 1.13 20.97 -22.93
C LEU A 93 1.30 21.36 -21.46
N VAL A 94 2.03 20.57 -20.67
CA VAL A 94 2.34 20.88 -19.25
C VAL A 94 3.07 22.22 -19.08
N LYS A 95 3.94 22.61 -20.02
CA LYS A 95 4.68 23.89 -19.96
C LYS A 95 3.83 25.09 -20.39
N LYS A 96 2.90 24.90 -21.32
CA LYS A 96 2.01 25.94 -21.88
C LYS A 96 0.77 26.18 -20.99
N LEU A 97 0.19 25.11 -20.43
CA LEU A 97 -1.07 25.11 -19.70
C LEU A 97 -0.94 24.61 -18.24
N PRO A 98 0.07 25.04 -17.45
CA PRO A 98 0.33 24.46 -16.14
C PRO A 98 -0.81 24.69 -15.13
N LYS A 99 -1.66 25.71 -15.32
CA LYS A 99 -2.85 25.95 -14.50
C LYS A 99 -3.79 24.74 -14.43
N LEU A 100 -3.96 24.01 -15.53
CA LEU A 100 -4.87 22.84 -15.61
C LEU A 100 -4.40 21.64 -14.76
N LEU A 101 -3.26 21.74 -14.07
CA LEU A 101 -2.80 20.79 -13.06
C LEU A 101 -3.42 21.05 -11.67
N GLU A 102 -3.86 22.29 -11.38
CA GLU A 102 -4.53 22.65 -10.12
C GLU A 102 -6.03 22.32 -10.16
N GLU A 103 -6.64 22.37 -11.35
CA GLU A 103 -8.04 22.03 -11.58
C GLU A 103 -8.38 20.60 -11.13
N THR A 104 -9.56 20.43 -10.55
CA THR A 104 -10.11 19.12 -10.15
C THR A 104 -11.25 18.66 -11.05
N ASP A 105 -11.35 17.33 -11.21
CA ASP A 105 -12.46 16.64 -11.87
C ASP A 105 -13.74 16.56 -11.01
N ASN A 106 -14.77 15.87 -11.54
CA ASN A 106 -16.02 15.56 -10.84
C ASN A 106 -15.88 14.73 -9.55
N ASN A 107 -14.71 14.13 -9.28
CA ASN A 107 -14.41 13.41 -8.05
C ASN A 107 -13.62 14.26 -7.03
N GLY A 108 -13.25 15.50 -7.39
CA GLY A 108 -12.35 16.34 -6.60
C GLY A 108 -10.88 15.94 -6.70
N GLU A 109 -10.51 15.13 -7.69
CA GLU A 109 -9.13 14.72 -7.95
C GLU A 109 -8.47 15.69 -8.95
N THR A 110 -7.18 16.00 -8.78
CA THR A 110 -6.38 16.68 -9.81
C THR A 110 -5.78 15.66 -10.80
N PRO A 111 -5.28 16.06 -11.98
CA PRO A 111 -4.74 15.09 -12.95
C PRO A 111 -3.55 14.32 -12.39
N LEU A 112 -2.78 14.96 -11.51
CA LEU A 112 -1.66 14.38 -10.77
C LEU A 112 -2.13 13.32 -9.76
N TYR A 113 -3.23 13.59 -9.05
CA TYR A 113 -3.86 12.65 -8.13
C TYR A 113 -4.42 11.44 -8.89
N SER A 114 -5.25 11.64 -9.91
CA SER A 114 -5.87 10.54 -10.66
C SER A 114 -4.83 9.65 -11.35
N ALA A 115 -3.74 10.24 -11.87
CA ALA A 115 -2.65 9.47 -12.47
C ALA A 115 -1.93 8.53 -11.48
N ILE A 116 -1.93 8.86 -10.19
CA ILE A 116 -1.45 7.99 -9.11
C ILE A 116 -2.53 6.98 -8.72
N ASN A 117 -3.78 7.44 -8.54
CA ASN A 117 -4.95 6.63 -8.15
C ASN A 117 -5.22 5.46 -9.13
N TYR A 118 -4.94 5.65 -10.43
CA TYR A 118 -5.05 4.59 -11.43
C TYR A 118 -4.14 3.35 -11.21
N ARG A 119 -3.15 3.42 -10.29
CA ARG A 119 -2.21 2.33 -9.91
C ARG A 119 -1.53 1.64 -11.09
N LYS A 120 -1.22 2.38 -12.17
CA LYS A 120 -0.65 1.83 -13.42
C LYS A 120 0.72 2.45 -13.73
N PRO A 121 1.75 1.63 -14.04
CA PRO A 121 3.03 2.13 -14.50
C PRO A 121 2.98 3.00 -15.77
N LYS A 122 1.89 2.93 -16.55
CA LYS A 122 1.61 3.85 -17.67
C LYS A 122 1.29 5.26 -17.19
N THR A 123 0.31 5.44 -16.30
CA THR A 123 -0.10 6.77 -15.81
C THR A 123 0.99 7.42 -14.95
N TRP A 124 1.76 6.62 -14.20
CA TRP A 124 2.95 7.09 -13.48
C TRP A 124 4.07 7.66 -14.39
N ARG A 125 4.07 7.35 -15.70
CA ARG A 125 4.98 8.03 -16.65
C ARG A 125 4.55 9.46 -16.92
N LEU A 126 3.26 9.73 -17.04
CA LEU A 126 2.73 11.11 -17.17
C LEU A 126 3.16 11.94 -15.97
N VAL A 127 2.96 11.40 -14.75
CA VAL A 127 3.48 12.00 -13.50
C VAL A 127 4.98 12.31 -13.62
N LYS A 128 5.80 11.34 -14.09
CA LYS A 128 7.24 11.57 -14.29
C LYS A 128 7.52 12.71 -15.27
N TYR A 129 6.77 12.82 -16.37
CA TYR A 129 6.96 13.88 -17.37
C TYR A 129 6.56 15.25 -16.83
N THR A 130 5.48 15.35 -16.06
CA THR A 130 5.08 16.57 -15.36
C THR A 130 6.17 17.04 -14.38
N LEU A 131 6.74 16.11 -13.61
CA LEU A 131 7.83 16.42 -12.68
C LEU A 131 9.12 16.81 -13.43
N GLN A 132 9.45 16.18 -14.57
CA GLN A 132 10.55 16.59 -15.44
C GLN A 132 10.39 17.99 -16.05
N CYS A 133 9.16 18.52 -16.12
CA CYS A 133 8.94 19.91 -16.53
C CYS A 133 9.26 20.92 -15.40
N CYS A 134 9.35 20.48 -14.14
CA CYS A 134 9.63 21.35 -12.99
C CYS A 134 11.12 21.70 -12.85
N ASP A 135 12.03 20.84 -13.32
CA ASP A 135 13.49 20.91 -13.07
C ASP A 135 14.12 22.25 -13.49
N ASN A 136 13.53 22.95 -14.46
CA ASN A 136 13.97 24.28 -14.94
C ASN A 136 12.79 25.27 -15.11
N ASN A 137 11.67 25.07 -14.42
CA ASN A 137 10.50 25.94 -14.55
C ASN A 137 9.73 26.09 -13.23
N GLU A 138 10.02 27.17 -12.51
CA GLU A 138 9.36 27.51 -11.23
C GLU A 138 7.85 27.76 -11.37
N CYS A 139 7.35 28.14 -12.56
CA CYS A 139 5.91 28.30 -12.81
C CYS A 139 5.20 26.94 -12.81
N VAL A 140 5.68 25.98 -13.62
CA VAL A 140 5.16 24.60 -13.62
C VAL A 140 5.30 23.98 -12.22
N LYS A 141 6.45 24.17 -11.57
CA LYS A 141 6.72 23.68 -10.21
C LYS A 141 5.77 24.26 -9.16
N LYS A 142 5.43 25.55 -9.23
CA LYS A 142 4.39 26.17 -8.39
C LYS A 142 3.04 25.48 -8.60
N HIS A 143 2.61 25.32 -9.86
CA HIS A 143 1.34 24.67 -10.19
C HIS A 143 1.31 23.19 -9.76
N VAL A 144 2.43 22.46 -9.84
CA VAL A 144 2.56 21.09 -9.29
C VAL A 144 2.49 21.08 -7.76
N ILE A 145 3.15 22.03 -7.07
CA ILE A 145 3.08 22.14 -5.60
C ILE A 145 1.64 22.44 -5.15
N ASN A 146 0.92 23.31 -5.88
CA ASN A 146 -0.48 23.58 -5.61
C ASN A 146 -1.35 22.35 -5.89
N SER A 147 -1.20 21.67 -7.03
CA SER A 147 -1.86 20.40 -7.35
C SER A 147 -1.69 19.34 -6.25
N LEU A 148 -0.52 19.28 -5.60
CA LEU A 148 -0.23 18.39 -4.47
C LEU A 148 -0.93 18.77 -3.15
N LYS A 149 -1.49 19.99 -3.03
CA LYS A 149 -2.27 20.45 -1.86
C LYS A 149 -3.72 19.96 -1.87
N HIS A 150 -4.26 19.59 -3.03
CA HIS A 150 -5.64 19.12 -3.11
C HIS A 150 -5.79 17.77 -2.41
N LEU A 151 -6.83 17.67 -1.57
CA LEU A 151 -7.21 16.46 -0.87
C LEU A 151 -8.25 15.72 -1.73
N GLY A 152 -7.79 14.73 -2.48
CA GLY A 152 -8.58 14.11 -3.54
C GLY A 152 -9.64 13.11 -3.05
N GLY A 153 -10.71 13.01 -3.84
CA GLY A 153 -11.77 12.01 -3.68
C GLY A 153 -12.63 12.17 -2.44
N ARG A 154 -13.67 11.33 -2.34
CA ARG A 154 -14.61 11.27 -1.20
C ARG A 154 -13.95 10.94 0.16
N GLY A 155 -12.66 10.59 0.17
CA GLY A 155 -11.88 10.28 1.37
C GLY A 155 -10.97 11.42 1.86
N GLY A 156 -10.84 12.52 1.13
CA GLY A 156 -9.98 13.66 1.49
C GLY A 156 -8.52 13.26 1.71
N GLN A 157 -7.96 12.42 0.83
CA GLN A 157 -6.61 11.91 0.98
C GLN A 157 -5.60 12.85 0.31
N ALA A 158 -4.48 13.15 0.97
CA ALA A 158 -3.42 13.93 0.35
C ALA A 158 -2.75 13.14 -0.79
N CYS A 159 -2.51 13.79 -1.93
CA CYS A 159 -1.92 13.16 -3.13
C CYS A 159 -0.62 12.37 -2.83
N LEU A 160 0.22 12.91 -1.94
CA LEU A 160 1.48 12.27 -1.54
C LEU A 160 1.26 11.05 -0.63
N ASN A 161 0.23 11.03 0.23
CA ASN A 161 -0.13 9.85 1.04
C ASN A 161 -0.56 8.69 0.13
N LEU A 162 -1.39 9.00 -0.88
CA LEU A 162 -1.80 8.05 -1.91
C LEU A 162 -0.58 7.42 -2.62
N ALA A 163 0.40 8.24 -2.98
CA ALA A 163 1.65 7.80 -3.60
C ALA A 163 2.47 6.86 -2.70
N PHE A 164 2.49 7.10 -1.38
CA PHE A 164 3.13 6.25 -0.39
C PHE A 164 2.44 4.89 -0.21
N GLU A 165 1.10 4.86 -0.23
CA GLU A 165 0.31 3.63 -0.12
C GLU A 165 0.31 2.78 -1.39
N HIS A 166 0.37 3.41 -2.56
CA HIS A 166 0.16 2.74 -3.86
C HIS A 166 1.45 2.16 -4.48
N GLU A 167 2.58 2.23 -3.76
CA GLU A 167 3.91 1.76 -4.19
C GLU A 167 4.31 2.24 -5.59
N VAL A 168 4.05 3.52 -5.88
CA VAL A 168 4.48 4.16 -7.14
C VAL A 168 5.99 4.03 -7.33
N SER A 169 6.46 4.03 -8.59
CA SER A 169 7.89 3.83 -8.88
C SER A 169 8.79 4.79 -8.11
N ASP A 170 9.90 4.28 -7.57
CA ASP A 170 10.77 5.03 -6.63
C ASP A 170 11.30 6.35 -7.21
N SER A 171 11.54 6.40 -8.52
CA SER A 171 11.92 7.62 -9.24
C SER A 171 10.84 8.71 -9.13
N VAL A 172 9.56 8.35 -9.26
CA VAL A 172 8.44 9.29 -9.14
C VAL A 172 8.27 9.73 -7.69
N LEU A 173 8.29 8.79 -6.74
CA LEU A 173 8.09 9.12 -5.32
C LEU A 173 9.20 10.04 -4.77
N ARG A 174 10.45 9.85 -5.21
CA ARG A 174 11.56 10.77 -4.92
C ARG A 174 11.35 12.16 -5.52
N SER A 175 10.96 12.26 -6.79
CA SER A 175 10.71 13.54 -7.45
C SER A 175 9.55 14.31 -6.81
N LEU A 176 8.47 13.61 -6.41
CA LEU A 176 7.36 14.20 -5.67
C LEU A 176 7.83 14.80 -4.33
N VAL A 177 8.57 14.04 -3.51
CA VAL A 177 9.12 14.53 -2.23
C VAL A 177 10.17 15.64 -2.43
N SER A 178 10.93 15.61 -3.51
CA SER A 178 11.91 16.66 -3.84
C SER A 178 11.25 18.00 -4.17
N ILE A 179 10.11 17.98 -4.86
CA ILE A 179 9.33 19.16 -5.25
C ILE A 179 8.42 19.66 -4.11
N ALA A 180 7.95 18.77 -3.24
CA ALA A 180 7.12 19.12 -2.09
C ALA A 180 7.75 20.21 -1.20
N ASN A 181 6.91 21.15 -0.77
CA ASN A 181 7.24 22.16 0.23
C ASN A 181 6.76 21.73 1.63
N ALA A 182 6.99 22.57 2.65
CA ALA A 182 6.55 22.30 4.02
C ALA A 182 5.03 22.03 4.09
N GLU A 183 4.23 22.92 3.49
CA GLU A 183 2.76 22.83 3.47
C GLU A 183 2.27 21.45 2.98
N VAL A 184 2.80 20.96 1.85
CA VAL A 184 2.47 19.65 1.27
C VAL A 184 2.91 18.48 2.14
N LEU A 185 4.01 18.63 2.90
CA LEU A 185 4.50 17.61 3.84
C LEU A 185 3.74 17.62 5.18
N GLU A 186 3.08 18.73 5.53
CA GLU A 186 2.26 18.90 6.74
C GLU A 186 0.79 18.45 6.55
N LEU A 187 0.33 18.26 5.31
CA LEU A 187 -1.02 17.76 5.00
C LEU A 187 -1.32 16.46 5.74
N VAL A 188 -2.49 16.41 6.38
CA VAL A 188 -3.01 15.21 7.03
C VAL A 188 -4.25 14.69 6.30
N ASP A 189 -4.29 13.38 6.08
CA ASP A 189 -5.48 12.70 5.52
C ASP A 189 -6.61 12.53 6.56
N SER A 190 -7.69 11.88 6.14
CA SER A 190 -8.81 11.46 7.00
C SER A 190 -8.40 10.52 8.15
N SER A 191 -7.28 9.78 8.03
CA SER A 191 -6.66 9.01 9.12
C SER A 191 -5.75 9.85 10.03
N LYS A 192 -5.70 11.17 9.81
CA LYS A 192 -4.84 12.15 10.48
C LYS A 192 -3.34 11.88 10.33
N LYS A 193 -2.93 11.22 9.25
CA LYS A 193 -1.53 10.92 8.94
C LYS A 193 -0.93 11.89 7.93
N THR A 194 0.32 12.27 8.18
CA THR A 194 1.19 12.96 7.22
C THR A 194 1.82 11.99 6.21
N PRO A 195 2.37 12.48 5.09
CA PRO A 195 3.15 11.65 4.16
C PRO A 195 4.29 10.88 4.84
N PHE A 196 4.96 11.49 5.82
CA PHE A 196 6.05 10.84 6.57
C PHE A 196 5.54 9.68 7.44
N LEU A 197 4.36 9.80 8.06
CA LEU A 197 3.71 8.72 8.81
C LEU A 197 3.24 7.54 7.94
N HIS A 198 3.16 7.73 6.62
CA HIS A 198 3.01 6.63 5.67
C HIS A 198 4.35 6.10 5.15
N ALA A 199 5.36 6.95 4.99
CA ALA A 199 6.69 6.58 4.50
C ALA A 199 7.44 5.58 5.39
N VAL A 200 7.24 5.61 6.72
CA VAL A 200 8.03 4.81 7.68
C VAL A 200 7.46 3.44 8.01
N GLN A 201 6.53 2.91 7.21
CA GLN A 201 5.96 1.57 7.44
C GLN A 201 7.02 0.48 7.28
N TYR A 202 7.16 -0.40 8.28
CA TYR A 202 8.14 -1.50 8.28
C TYR A 202 8.09 -2.36 7.02
N GLU A 203 6.89 -2.65 6.49
CA GLU A 203 6.70 -3.53 5.34
C GLU A 203 7.25 -2.94 4.03
N GLN A 204 7.53 -1.63 4.00
CA GLN A 204 8.10 -0.90 2.86
C GLN A 204 9.61 -0.60 3.03
N CYS A 205 10.30 -1.18 4.01
CA CYS A 205 11.69 -0.86 4.36
C CYS A 205 12.74 -1.49 3.41
N ASP A 206 12.69 -1.13 2.14
CA ASP A 206 13.75 -1.41 1.16
C ASP A 206 14.82 -0.28 1.12
N GLU A 207 15.89 -0.49 0.34
CA GLU A 207 16.95 0.51 0.15
C GLU A 207 16.47 1.85 -0.43
N ASN A 208 15.45 1.81 -1.32
CA ASN A 208 14.91 3.03 -1.90
C ASN A 208 14.16 3.83 -0.85
N ARG A 209 13.43 3.14 0.04
CA ARG A 209 12.80 3.74 1.23
C ARG A 209 13.83 4.39 2.14
N VAL A 210 14.93 3.73 2.50
CA VAL A 210 15.99 4.34 3.33
C VAL A 210 16.50 5.65 2.71
N LYS A 211 16.75 5.64 1.40
CA LYS A 211 17.22 6.82 0.65
C LYS A 211 16.13 7.91 0.54
N LEU A 212 14.84 7.55 0.61
CA LEU A 212 13.70 8.48 0.60
C LEU A 212 13.41 9.06 1.98
N ILE A 213 13.54 8.27 3.05
CA ILE A 213 13.50 8.76 4.44
C ILE A 213 14.62 9.78 4.66
N ARG A 214 15.82 9.56 4.09
CA ARG A 214 16.89 10.55 4.15
C ARG A 214 16.47 11.88 3.54
N LEU A 215 15.92 11.87 2.31
CA LEU A 215 15.43 13.09 1.66
C LEU A 215 14.36 13.83 2.49
N LEU A 216 13.48 13.11 3.20
CA LEU A 216 12.52 13.72 4.13
C LEU A 216 13.19 14.35 5.36
N LEU A 217 14.28 13.78 5.88
CA LEU A 217 15.05 14.38 6.98
C LEU A 217 15.90 15.56 6.51
N ASP A 218 16.44 15.51 5.29
CA ASP A 218 17.18 16.62 4.69
C ASP A 218 16.23 17.83 4.47
N LYS A 219 15.00 17.59 4.00
CA LYS A 219 13.91 18.60 3.91
C LYS A 219 13.53 19.21 5.26
N ASP A 220 13.55 18.43 6.34
CA ASP A 220 13.29 18.91 7.70
C ASP A 220 14.45 19.80 8.21
N MET A 221 15.71 19.43 7.92
CA MET A 221 16.88 20.31 8.15
C MET A 221 16.74 21.63 7.40
N GLU A 222 16.40 21.60 6.10
CA GLU A 222 16.23 22.81 5.28
C GLU A 222 15.23 23.80 5.91
N ILE A 223 14.14 23.33 6.53
CA ILE A 223 13.19 24.19 7.23
C ILE A 223 13.84 24.78 8.50
N ILE A 224 14.42 23.92 9.34
CA ILE A 224 15.00 24.31 10.63
C ILE A 224 16.13 25.33 10.45
N ASP A 225 17.03 25.12 9.48
CA ASP A 225 18.16 26.00 9.25
C ASP A 225 17.73 27.34 8.64
N ARG A 226 16.72 27.38 7.75
CA ARG A 226 16.09 28.64 7.29
C ARG A 226 15.41 29.43 8.43
N HIS A 227 14.96 28.76 9.48
CA HIS A 227 14.48 29.43 10.70
C HIS A 227 15.61 29.89 11.62
N ARG A 228 16.73 29.16 11.70
CA ARG A 228 17.93 29.56 12.47
C ARG A 228 18.64 30.77 11.89
N THR A 229 18.65 30.94 10.56
CA THR A 229 19.31 32.07 9.87
C THR A 229 18.44 33.32 9.73
N ARG A 230 17.26 33.36 10.36
CA ARG A 230 16.42 34.57 10.47
C ARG A 230 16.51 35.03 11.92
N ASP A 231 17.10 36.20 12.16
CA ASP A 231 17.51 36.72 13.48
C ASP A 231 16.35 37.10 14.43
N ASN A 232 15.40 36.21 14.66
CA ASN A 232 14.23 36.43 15.50
C ASN A 232 14.17 35.39 16.64
N PRO A 233 14.62 35.73 17.86
CA PRO A 233 14.86 34.76 18.93
C PRO A 233 13.59 34.31 19.68
N ARG A 234 12.64 33.64 19.00
CA ARG A 234 11.56 32.79 19.55
C ARG A 234 10.71 32.16 18.42
N PRO A 235 10.03 31.02 18.64
CA PRO A 235 10.21 29.98 19.66
C PRO A 235 10.73 28.66 19.03
N ARG A 236 10.66 27.54 19.77
CA ARG A 236 11.06 26.19 19.34
C ARG A 236 10.37 25.78 18.01
N VAL A 237 11.08 25.82 16.89
CA VAL A 237 10.60 25.47 15.52
C VAL A 237 9.79 24.16 15.54
N THR A 238 8.65 24.14 14.86
CA THR A 238 7.81 22.96 14.63
C THR A 238 7.69 22.71 13.14
N THR A 239 7.57 21.44 12.75
CA THR A 239 7.69 20.95 11.37
C THR A 239 6.75 19.77 11.11
N PHE A 240 6.64 19.34 9.86
CA PHE A 240 5.94 18.09 9.48
C PHE A 240 6.40 16.81 10.22
N LEU A 241 7.66 16.75 10.69
CA LEU A 241 8.19 15.62 11.46
C LEU A 241 7.85 15.70 12.97
N ASP A 242 7.41 16.86 13.46
CA ASP A 242 6.91 17.04 14.83
C ASP A 242 5.41 16.70 14.98
N LEU A 243 4.69 16.54 13.87
CA LEU A 243 3.28 16.18 13.86
C LEU A 243 3.07 14.75 14.39
N LYS A 244 2.11 14.61 15.32
CA LYS A 244 1.68 13.33 15.91
C LYS A 244 0.25 13.03 15.52
N TYR A 245 -0.08 11.75 15.37
CA TYR A 245 -1.47 11.30 15.11
C TYR A 245 -1.97 10.39 16.24
N SER A 246 -3.26 10.49 16.58
CA SER A 246 -3.90 9.61 17.58
C SER A 246 -4.53 8.40 16.90
N LYS A 247 -4.31 7.19 17.43
CA LYS A 247 -4.98 5.98 16.94
C LYS A 247 -5.78 5.32 18.05
N GLY A 248 -7.11 5.40 17.96
CA GLY A 248 -8.03 4.83 18.96
C GLY A 248 -8.17 5.68 20.23
N GLY A 249 -7.93 7.00 20.15
CA GLY A 249 -8.18 7.96 21.23
C GLY A 249 -7.15 7.99 22.36
N SER A 250 -6.48 6.88 22.66
CA SER A 250 -5.62 6.74 23.86
C SER A 250 -4.12 6.96 23.62
N ALA A 251 -3.62 6.88 22.39
CA ALA A 251 -2.19 6.94 22.08
C ALA A 251 -1.87 7.84 20.88
N GLU A 252 -1.04 8.86 21.12
CA GLU A 252 -0.36 9.69 20.11
C GLU A 252 0.90 8.96 19.60
N TYR A 253 1.10 8.92 18.27
CA TYR A 253 2.29 8.37 17.63
C TYR A 253 3.04 9.45 16.84
N SER A 254 4.34 9.56 17.11
CA SER A 254 5.33 10.26 16.28
C SER A 254 5.72 9.42 15.06
N VAL A 255 6.49 9.99 14.11
CA VAL A 255 7.08 9.23 12.99
C VAL A 255 7.95 8.07 13.51
N TYR A 256 8.76 8.30 14.55
CA TYR A 256 9.54 7.23 15.19
C TYR A 256 8.63 6.17 15.86
N GLY A 257 7.60 6.61 16.58
CA GLY A 257 6.64 5.72 17.25
C GLY A 257 5.83 4.88 16.26
N GLU A 258 5.51 5.42 15.08
CA GLU A 258 4.81 4.71 14.00
C GLU A 258 5.71 3.65 13.34
N HIS A 259 6.99 3.96 13.13
CA HIS A 259 7.98 2.98 12.65
C HIS A 259 8.09 1.80 13.63
N GLU A 260 8.32 2.07 14.91
CA GLU A 260 8.39 1.05 15.96
C GLU A 260 7.06 0.28 16.15
N ARG A 261 5.90 0.94 15.98
CA ARG A 261 4.58 0.29 16.02
C ARG A 261 4.40 -0.68 14.86
N THR A 262 4.67 -0.27 13.62
CA THR A 262 4.51 -1.12 12.44
C THR A 262 5.48 -2.30 12.45
N ARG A 263 6.74 -2.05 12.83
CA ARG A 263 7.76 -3.10 13.09
C ARG A 263 7.28 -4.16 14.08
N ARG A 264 6.76 -3.73 15.24
CA ARG A 264 6.31 -4.63 16.30
C ARG A 264 5.11 -5.47 15.90
N ILE A 265 4.19 -4.92 15.10
CA ILE A 265 3.05 -5.66 14.53
C ILE A 265 3.53 -6.70 13.51
N HIS A 266 4.37 -6.31 12.56
CA HIS A 266 4.87 -7.21 11.53
C HIS A 266 5.65 -8.39 12.13
N LEU A 267 6.59 -8.12 13.05
CA LEU A 267 7.35 -9.16 13.76
C LEU A 267 6.47 -10.02 14.69
N GLY A 268 5.35 -9.48 15.19
CA GLY A 268 4.34 -10.25 15.92
C GLY A 268 3.58 -11.22 15.01
N ASN A 269 3.11 -10.74 13.86
CA ASN A 269 2.39 -11.53 12.87
C ASN A 269 3.26 -12.67 12.31
N VAL A 270 4.55 -12.41 12.03
CA VAL A 270 5.51 -13.43 11.57
C VAL A 270 5.73 -14.54 12.60
N LYS A 271 5.62 -14.25 13.91
CA LYS A 271 5.69 -15.27 14.96
C LYS A 271 4.41 -16.11 15.00
N PHE A 272 3.26 -15.46 15.22
CA PHE A 272 1.96 -16.18 15.34
C PHE A 272 1.50 -16.87 14.04
N GLY A 273 2.03 -16.48 12.88
CA GLY A 273 1.76 -17.15 11.60
C GLY A 273 2.48 -18.50 11.46
N LYS A 274 3.69 -18.65 12.03
CA LYS A 274 4.42 -19.93 12.03
C LYS A 274 3.77 -20.98 12.94
N ASP A 275 3.07 -20.54 13.98
CA ASP A 275 2.29 -21.40 14.87
C ASP A 275 0.99 -21.93 14.21
N GLN A 276 0.73 -21.63 12.93
CA GLN A 276 -0.50 -21.99 12.21
C GLN A 276 -0.27 -22.69 10.84
N GLU A 277 0.93 -23.18 10.53
CA GLU A 277 1.11 -24.12 9.41
C GLU A 277 0.70 -25.55 9.86
N PRO A 278 -0.37 -26.16 9.32
CA PRO A 278 -0.75 -27.52 9.67
C PRO A 278 0.14 -28.52 8.92
N THR A 279 0.99 -29.26 9.64
CA THR A 279 1.91 -30.29 9.10
C THR A 279 1.15 -31.44 8.41
N THR A 280 0.73 -31.22 7.17
CA THR A 280 -0.16 -32.12 6.40
C THR A 280 0.52 -32.72 5.18
N ARG A 281 1.73 -33.26 5.39
CA ARG A 281 2.43 -34.17 4.46
C ARG A 281 3.56 -34.92 5.17
N THR A 282 3.24 -36.11 5.69
CA THR A 282 3.97 -37.39 5.48
C THR A 282 3.30 -38.48 6.33
N VAL A 283 2.21 -39.05 5.80
CA VAL A 283 1.86 -40.45 6.09
C VAL A 283 1.67 -41.12 4.73
N ARG A 284 2.33 -42.25 4.56
CA ARG A 284 2.69 -42.90 3.30
C ARG A 284 1.59 -43.88 2.88
N ASN A 285 0.94 -43.63 1.76
CA ASN A 285 0.20 -44.68 1.05
C ASN A 285 1.19 -45.48 0.19
N GLU A 286 1.57 -46.67 0.64
CA GLU A 286 2.03 -47.74 -0.25
C GLU A 286 1.15 -48.99 -0.03
N LEU A 287 1.13 -49.87 -1.03
CA LEU A 287 -0.03 -50.71 -1.32
C LEU A 287 -0.12 -52.00 -0.49
N GLN A 288 -1.35 -52.51 -0.43
CA GLN A 288 -1.69 -53.85 0.02
C GLN A 288 -1.09 -54.93 -0.89
N ASN A 289 -0.63 -56.04 -0.31
CA ASN A 289 -1.05 -57.38 -0.75
C ASN A 289 -0.87 -58.42 0.38
N PRO A 290 -1.71 -59.48 0.51
CA PRO A 290 -1.70 -60.37 1.68
C PRO A 290 -1.25 -61.82 1.41
N LYS A 291 -1.31 -62.65 2.46
CA LYS A 291 -0.96 -64.10 2.60
C LYS A 291 0.51 -64.36 2.97
N ALA A 292 0.85 -65.31 3.86
CA ALA A 292 0.08 -66.03 4.89
C ALA A 292 1.06 -66.73 5.88
N LYS A 293 0.55 -67.15 7.06
CA LYS A 293 0.89 -68.37 7.86
C LYS A 293 2.36 -68.87 7.98
N ASP A 294 2.86 -69.34 9.12
CA ASP A 294 2.19 -69.88 10.32
C ASP A 294 3.14 -69.97 11.55
N LEU A 295 2.58 -70.20 12.75
CA LEU A 295 3.17 -70.82 13.96
C LEU A 295 4.24 -70.07 14.84
N ASN A 296 4.40 -70.63 16.05
CA ASN A 296 5.04 -70.18 17.32
C ASN A 296 5.27 -71.47 18.18
N PRO A 297 5.94 -71.54 19.36
CA PRO A 297 7.00 -70.74 20.02
C PRO A 297 8.37 -71.51 20.04
N ASP A 298 9.42 -71.30 20.87
CA ASP A 298 9.51 -71.47 22.34
C ASP A 298 10.96 -71.26 22.89
N SER A 299 11.08 -70.92 24.19
CA SER A 299 12.28 -71.09 25.07
C SER A 299 13.56 -70.25 24.81
N LYS A 300 14.44 -69.89 25.79
CA LYS A 300 14.41 -69.94 27.27
C LYS A 300 15.57 -69.11 27.92
N VAL A 301 15.41 -68.75 29.20
CA VAL A 301 16.44 -68.66 30.29
C VAL A 301 17.50 -67.53 30.32
N ASN A 302 17.39 -66.70 31.37
CA ASN A 302 18.40 -66.09 32.28
C ASN A 302 19.56 -65.19 31.70
N GLU A 303 20.21 -64.29 32.47
CA GLU A 303 20.12 -64.00 33.92
C GLU A 303 20.36 -62.51 34.31
N SER A 304 19.97 -62.22 35.56
CA SER A 304 20.24 -61.07 36.44
C SER A 304 21.69 -60.52 36.40
N SER A 305 22.00 -59.27 36.81
CA SER A 305 21.70 -58.71 38.15
C SER A 305 21.84 -57.17 38.27
N LYS A 306 21.33 -56.62 39.40
CA LYS A 306 21.36 -55.19 39.78
C LYS A 306 22.50 -54.87 40.77
N SER A 307 23.04 -53.65 40.72
CA SER A 307 23.25 -52.73 41.88
C SER A 307 23.90 -51.41 41.37
N MET A 308 23.66 -50.19 41.86
CA MET A 308 23.24 -49.58 43.14
C MET A 308 24.35 -49.27 44.18
N SER A 309 24.55 -47.95 44.37
CA SER A 309 24.87 -47.25 45.62
C SER A 309 26.33 -46.90 45.98
N THR A 310 26.56 -45.58 46.04
CA THR A 310 27.32 -44.81 47.08
C THR A 310 28.70 -45.26 47.59
N HIS A 311 29.65 -44.32 47.56
CA HIS A 311 30.20 -43.80 48.84
C HIS A 311 30.83 -42.41 48.73
N SER A 312 30.73 -41.63 49.82
CA SER A 312 31.26 -40.27 49.97
C SER A 312 32.66 -40.25 50.60
N LYS A 313 33.46 -39.18 50.36
CA LYS A 313 34.53 -38.73 51.29
C LYS A 313 34.78 -37.22 51.18
N LYS A 314 35.36 -36.63 52.24
CA LYS A 314 35.39 -35.18 52.54
C LYS A 314 36.59 -34.83 53.42
N LEU A 315 37.35 -33.79 53.06
CA LEU A 315 38.42 -33.05 53.79
C LEU A 315 38.71 -31.79 52.92
N LYS A 316 38.75 -30.51 53.33
CA LYS A 316 38.80 -29.74 54.59
C LYS A 316 40.18 -29.28 55.08
N ASP A 317 40.51 -28.02 54.75
CA ASP A 317 41.04 -26.95 55.64
C ASP A 317 40.75 -25.58 54.97
N GLN A 318 40.47 -24.43 55.63
CA GLN A 318 40.88 -23.73 56.88
C GLN A 318 42.11 -22.82 56.74
N THR A 319 42.18 -21.60 57.30
CA THR A 319 41.15 -20.63 57.80
C THR A 319 41.76 -19.22 57.92
N THR A 320 41.15 -18.18 57.30
CA THR A 320 41.10 -16.73 57.69
C THR A 320 40.52 -15.94 56.50
N GLY A 321 40.06 -14.68 56.62
CA GLY A 321 39.78 -13.83 57.80
C GLY A 321 38.81 -12.69 57.40
N ASP A 322 38.19 -12.02 58.36
CA ASP A 322 36.94 -11.24 58.16
C ASP A 322 37.09 -9.85 57.50
N GLN A 323 36.04 -9.41 56.76
CA GLN A 323 35.16 -8.36 57.28
C GLN A 323 33.74 -8.35 56.67
N ASP A 324 32.83 -7.74 57.43
CA ASP A 324 31.36 -7.87 57.43
C ASP A 324 30.62 -7.05 56.35
N SER A 325 29.47 -7.56 55.85
CA SER A 325 28.18 -6.83 55.86
C SER A 325 27.01 -7.53 55.09
N GLY A 326 25.89 -7.70 55.82
CA GLY A 326 24.51 -8.06 55.43
C GLY A 326 24.09 -8.42 53.97
N SER A 327 23.39 -9.55 53.81
CA SER A 327 22.57 -9.85 52.61
C SER A 327 21.39 -10.82 52.85
N ARG A 328 20.15 -10.36 52.63
CA ARG A 328 18.89 -11.14 52.51
C ARG A 328 17.79 -10.27 51.82
N PRO A 329 16.72 -10.83 51.21
CA PRO A 329 16.66 -12.06 50.42
C PRO A 329 15.84 -11.89 49.12
N ILE A 330 16.44 -12.06 47.93
CA ILE A 330 15.76 -11.88 46.63
C ILE A 330 14.95 -13.14 46.26
N VAL A 331 13.79 -13.34 46.89
CA VAL A 331 12.93 -14.53 46.65
C VAL A 331 11.45 -14.20 46.41
N GLN A 332 10.83 -13.28 47.18
CA GLN A 332 9.38 -13.07 47.12
C GLN A 332 8.87 -12.42 45.81
N ASP A 333 9.61 -11.48 45.22
CA ASP A 333 9.20 -10.80 43.97
C ASP A 333 9.00 -11.77 42.81
N ARG A 334 9.78 -12.86 42.75
CA ARG A 334 9.78 -13.81 41.63
C ARG A 334 8.50 -14.64 41.55
N GLU A 335 7.79 -14.80 42.67
CA GLU A 335 6.48 -15.48 42.69
C GLU A 335 5.34 -14.50 42.40
N GLN A 336 5.39 -13.27 42.93
CA GLN A 336 4.39 -12.24 42.61
C GLN A 336 4.41 -11.88 41.11
N LEU A 337 5.59 -11.75 40.51
CA LEU A 337 5.75 -11.56 39.05
C LEU A 337 5.21 -12.73 38.23
N LYS A 338 5.29 -13.98 38.73
CA LYS A 338 4.68 -15.14 38.06
C LYS A 338 3.15 -15.06 38.10
N VAL A 339 2.57 -14.82 39.28
CA VAL A 339 1.11 -14.76 39.47
C VAL A 339 0.49 -13.65 38.61
N ALA A 340 1.10 -12.45 38.62
CA ALA A 340 0.69 -11.33 37.78
C ALA A 340 0.82 -11.62 36.27
N LEU A 341 1.84 -12.38 35.85
CA LEU A 341 1.98 -12.76 34.44
C LEU A 341 0.92 -13.80 34.02
N THR A 342 0.57 -14.75 34.90
CA THR A 342 -0.47 -15.76 34.62
C THR A 342 -1.88 -15.17 34.56
N SER A 343 -2.24 -14.25 35.46
CA SER A 343 -3.54 -13.58 35.39
C SER A 343 -3.65 -12.70 34.13
N ALA A 344 -2.60 -11.97 33.79
CA ALA A 344 -2.54 -11.16 32.56
C ALA A 344 -2.61 -12.01 31.27
N THR A 345 -2.15 -13.26 31.28
CA THR A 345 -2.39 -14.19 30.15
C THR A 345 -3.84 -14.68 30.09
N ASP A 346 -4.45 -14.99 31.23
CA ASP A 346 -5.84 -15.49 31.30
C ASP A 346 -6.86 -14.42 30.89
N GLU A 347 -6.72 -13.18 31.36
CA GLU A 347 -7.57 -12.06 30.93
C GLU A 347 -7.47 -11.81 29.41
N LYS A 348 -6.24 -11.83 28.89
CA LYS A 348 -5.96 -11.67 27.46
C LYS A 348 -6.48 -12.83 26.63
N GLN A 349 -6.58 -14.03 27.21
CA GLN A 349 -7.20 -15.20 26.57
C GLN A 349 -8.73 -15.10 26.59
N ARG A 350 -9.33 -14.68 27.71
CA ARG A 350 -10.78 -14.40 27.82
C ARG A 350 -11.24 -13.33 26.83
N PHE A 351 -10.53 -12.20 26.74
CA PHE A 351 -10.84 -11.14 25.77
C PHE A 351 -10.76 -11.61 24.31
N ARG A 352 -9.80 -12.49 23.98
CA ARG A 352 -9.71 -13.16 22.66
C ARG A 352 -10.84 -14.16 22.43
N GLN A 353 -11.39 -14.76 23.48
CA GLN A 353 -12.52 -15.68 23.39
C GLN A 353 -13.83 -14.93 23.18
N GLU A 354 -14.05 -13.81 23.88
CA GLU A 354 -15.26 -13.00 23.70
C GLU A 354 -15.29 -12.31 22.32
N LYS A 355 -14.17 -11.75 21.85
CA LYS A 355 -14.02 -11.26 20.44
C LYS A 355 -14.32 -12.33 19.39
N ARG A 356 -14.11 -13.62 19.69
CA ARG A 356 -14.48 -14.76 18.83
C ARG A 356 -15.93 -15.20 19.01
N ARG A 357 -16.59 -14.80 20.09
CA ARG A 357 -18.02 -14.98 20.35
C ARG A 357 -18.82 -13.88 19.65
N GLU A 358 -18.44 -12.61 19.83
CA GLU A 358 -18.91 -11.43 19.07
C GLU A 358 -18.92 -11.73 17.56
N HIS A 359 -17.75 -11.99 16.96
CA HIS A 359 -17.64 -12.22 15.52
C HIS A 359 -18.32 -13.51 14.99
N ARG A 360 -18.77 -14.41 15.88
CA ARG A 360 -19.64 -15.54 15.53
C ARG A 360 -21.12 -15.16 15.60
N GLN A 361 -21.47 -14.24 16.50
CA GLN A 361 -22.81 -13.70 16.67
C GLN A 361 -23.14 -12.75 15.50
N ASP A 362 -22.21 -11.83 15.16
CA ASP A 362 -22.31 -10.95 13.98
C ASP A 362 -22.59 -11.75 12.69
N LYS A 363 -21.81 -12.81 12.46
CA LYS A 363 -21.93 -13.68 11.26
C LYS A 363 -23.22 -14.51 11.21
N ALA A 364 -23.84 -14.78 12.36
CA ALA A 364 -25.18 -15.38 12.37
C ALA A 364 -26.23 -14.35 11.94
N THR A 365 -26.12 -13.11 12.41
CA THR A 365 -27.00 -12.01 12.01
C THR A 365 -26.83 -11.63 10.53
N GLU A 366 -25.60 -11.57 10.01
CA GLU A 366 -25.33 -11.34 8.57
C GLU A 366 -26.01 -12.39 7.67
N GLN A 367 -25.99 -13.67 8.07
CA GLN A 367 -26.63 -14.74 7.30
C GLN A 367 -28.17 -14.70 7.35
N ASP A 368 -28.77 -14.21 8.44
CA ASP A 368 -30.23 -14.10 8.56
C ASP A 368 -30.75 -12.88 7.77
N VAL A 369 -30.06 -11.74 7.83
CA VAL A 369 -30.37 -10.56 6.98
C VAL A 369 -30.26 -10.91 5.49
N SER A 370 -29.18 -11.58 5.08
CA SER A 370 -28.98 -12.06 3.71
C SER A 370 -30.09 -13.00 3.20
N ARG A 371 -30.86 -13.62 4.12
CA ARG A 371 -31.98 -14.52 3.78
C ARG A 371 -33.31 -13.79 3.63
N VAL A 372 -33.44 -12.58 4.17
CA VAL A 372 -34.64 -11.74 4.06
C VAL A 372 -34.62 -10.89 2.79
N GLU A 373 -33.48 -10.30 2.43
CA GLU A 373 -33.39 -9.39 1.27
C GLU A 373 -33.69 -10.06 -0.09
N VAL A 374 -33.35 -11.35 -0.23
CA VAL A 374 -33.58 -12.14 -1.47
C VAL A 374 -35.07 -12.29 -1.83
N LEU A 375 -36.00 -11.99 -0.90
CA LEU A 375 -37.45 -12.06 -1.11
C LEU A 375 -38.12 -10.71 -1.41
N ARG A 376 -37.39 -9.59 -1.50
CA ARG A 376 -37.98 -8.25 -1.76
C ARG A 376 -37.14 -7.43 -2.76
N GLY A 377 -37.17 -7.83 -4.04
CA GLY A 377 -36.32 -7.18 -5.06
C GLY A 377 -36.66 -7.48 -6.52
N ARG A 378 -37.94 -7.47 -6.92
CA ARG A 378 -38.33 -7.45 -8.35
C ARG A 378 -39.35 -6.32 -8.59
N PRO A 379 -38.98 -5.26 -9.33
CA PRO A 379 -39.96 -4.28 -9.80
C PRO A 379 -40.89 -4.92 -10.83
N GLU A 380 -42.16 -4.58 -10.77
CA GLU A 380 -43.04 -4.63 -11.94
C GLU A 380 -42.68 -3.44 -12.85
N VAL A 381 -42.60 -3.69 -14.15
CA VAL A 381 -42.66 -2.64 -15.17
C VAL A 381 -43.89 -2.96 -16.00
N VAL A 382 -44.86 -2.06 -15.97
CA VAL A 382 -46.04 -2.09 -16.83
C VAL A 382 -45.71 -1.38 -18.14
N ASP A 383 -45.95 -2.07 -19.24
CA ASP A 383 -46.12 -1.49 -20.58
C ASP A 383 -47.31 -2.22 -21.23
N GLU A 384 -48.21 -1.46 -21.85
CA GLU A 384 -49.48 -1.98 -22.39
C GLU A 384 -49.66 -1.58 -23.86
N ALA A 385 -50.38 -2.43 -24.62
CA ALA A 385 -50.62 -2.37 -26.06
C ALA A 385 -49.35 -2.58 -26.95
N THR A 386 -49.33 -3.50 -27.92
CA THR A 386 -50.41 -3.87 -28.83
C THR A 386 -50.20 -5.26 -29.48
N GLY A 387 -51.28 -6.05 -29.61
CA GLY A 387 -51.55 -6.80 -30.86
C GLY A 387 -51.05 -8.25 -31.07
N ASN A 388 -51.95 -9.21 -30.80
CA ASN A 388 -52.19 -10.47 -31.55
C ASN A 388 -51.18 -11.65 -31.57
N GLN A 389 -51.66 -12.81 -31.08
CA GLN A 389 -51.73 -14.16 -31.74
C GLN A 389 -50.44 -14.79 -32.31
N SER A 390 -50.06 -16.07 -32.12
CA SER A 390 -50.56 -17.26 -31.38
C SER A 390 -49.44 -18.36 -31.43
N GLY A 391 -49.52 -19.58 -30.88
CA GLY A 391 -50.52 -20.31 -30.10
C GLY A 391 -50.21 -21.84 -29.99
N ALA A 392 -50.71 -22.49 -28.92
CA ALA A 392 -50.83 -23.96 -28.70
C ALA A 392 -49.59 -24.90 -28.62
N GLN A 393 -49.56 -25.74 -27.56
CA GLN A 393 -49.02 -27.13 -27.46
C GLN A 393 -47.49 -27.37 -27.61
N ALA A 394 -46.86 -28.41 -27.01
CA ALA A 394 -47.20 -29.30 -25.88
C ALA A 394 -45.92 -30.02 -25.33
N SER A 395 -46.10 -30.90 -24.34
CA SER A 395 -45.13 -31.84 -23.72
C SER A 395 -44.37 -32.76 -24.73
N SER A 396 -43.26 -33.47 -24.42
CA SER A 396 -42.88 -34.13 -23.16
C SER A 396 -41.36 -34.54 -23.03
N ASP A 397 -41.03 -35.26 -21.95
CA ASP A 397 -40.00 -36.32 -21.81
C ASP A 397 -38.47 -36.07 -21.83
N ILE A 398 -37.96 -35.89 -20.61
CA ILE A 398 -36.91 -36.71 -19.97
C ILE A 398 -36.41 -37.95 -20.77
N LYS A 399 -35.14 -37.96 -21.24
CA LYS A 399 -34.04 -38.86 -20.75
C LYS A 399 -32.68 -38.80 -21.50
N SER A 400 -31.63 -38.69 -20.68
CA SER A 400 -30.44 -39.57 -20.65
C SER A 400 -29.27 -39.45 -21.66
N ASN A 401 -28.10 -39.72 -21.08
CA ASN A 401 -26.79 -40.09 -21.64
C ASN A 401 -25.91 -38.99 -22.29
N ARG A 402 -24.57 -38.90 -22.13
CA ARG A 402 -23.49 -39.56 -21.32
C ARG A 402 -22.34 -40.01 -22.24
N ALA A 403 -21.25 -39.25 -22.26
CA ALA A 403 -19.86 -39.67 -22.51
C ALA A 403 -18.95 -38.42 -22.67
N ALA A 404 -17.63 -38.47 -22.49
CA ALA A 404 -16.80 -39.28 -21.58
C ALA A 404 -15.40 -38.66 -21.55
N ASN A 405 -14.73 -38.65 -20.39
CA ASN A 405 -13.30 -38.31 -20.32
C ASN A 405 -12.46 -39.45 -20.88
N THR A 406 -11.53 -39.17 -21.81
CA THR A 406 -10.42 -40.08 -22.13
C THR A 406 -9.10 -39.32 -22.19
N SER A 407 -8.09 -39.86 -21.49
CA SER A 407 -6.71 -39.38 -21.52
C SER A 407 -5.83 -40.48 -22.10
N LEU A 408 -5.08 -40.18 -23.16
CA LEU A 408 -4.23 -41.16 -23.84
C LEU A 408 -2.82 -40.61 -24.08
N LYS A 409 -1.87 -41.12 -23.30
CA LYS A 409 -0.43 -41.02 -23.61
C LYS A 409 -0.08 -42.10 -24.64
N ARG A 410 0.79 -41.78 -25.60
CA ARG A 410 1.63 -42.75 -26.31
C ARG A 410 3.05 -42.19 -26.41
N THR A 411 4.04 -43.08 -26.35
CA THR A 411 5.48 -42.79 -26.46
C THR A 411 6.14 -43.82 -27.40
N ASN A 412 7.47 -43.71 -27.56
CA ASN A 412 8.40 -44.61 -28.26
C ASN A 412 8.61 -44.23 -29.74
N THR A 413 9.71 -43.52 -30.08
CA THR A 413 11.05 -44.01 -30.55
C THR A 413 11.04 -44.53 -32.00
N SER A 414 12.04 -44.27 -32.87
CA SER A 414 13.47 -43.98 -32.64
C SER A 414 14.17 -43.18 -33.77
N ASN A 415 15.11 -42.30 -33.38
CA ASN A 415 16.50 -42.03 -33.86
C ASN A 415 17.01 -42.45 -35.27
N PRO A 416 18.14 -41.86 -35.79
CA PRO A 416 18.99 -40.75 -35.28
C PRO A 416 19.33 -39.65 -36.33
N THR A 417 20.33 -38.80 -36.01
CA THR A 417 21.19 -37.96 -36.91
C THR A 417 20.78 -36.49 -37.14
N THR A 418 21.63 -35.44 -37.03
CA THR A 418 22.79 -35.13 -36.13
C THR A 418 22.97 -33.58 -36.08
N HIS A 419 23.64 -33.05 -35.03
CA HIS A 419 24.24 -31.70 -34.89
C HIS A 419 23.35 -30.45 -34.74
N GLY A 420 23.81 -29.52 -33.88
CA GLY A 420 23.45 -28.09 -33.92
C GLY A 420 22.53 -27.58 -32.79
N PRO A 421 23.06 -27.09 -31.65
CA PRO A 421 22.24 -26.52 -30.59
C PRO A 421 21.76 -25.10 -30.91
N LYS A 422 20.46 -24.83 -30.74
CA LYS A 422 19.91 -23.48 -30.55
C LYS A 422 19.09 -23.45 -29.27
N THR A 423 19.62 -22.80 -28.23
CA THR A 423 18.96 -22.59 -26.94
C THR A 423 17.76 -21.67 -27.11
N THR A 424 16.56 -22.22 -27.00
CA THR A 424 15.31 -21.45 -26.96
C THR A 424 15.12 -20.83 -25.58
N GLU A 425 15.53 -19.57 -25.44
CA GLU A 425 15.32 -18.80 -24.20
C GLU A 425 13.83 -18.70 -23.87
N LYS A 426 13.44 -19.28 -22.73
CA LYS A 426 12.10 -19.07 -22.17
C LYS A 426 12.00 -17.64 -21.69
N LYS A 427 11.15 -16.83 -22.36
CA LYS A 427 10.75 -15.51 -21.86
C LYS A 427 10.33 -15.62 -20.39
N PRO A 428 10.90 -14.85 -19.46
CA PRO A 428 10.43 -14.82 -18.09
C PRO A 428 8.99 -14.28 -18.04
N SER A 429 8.16 -14.90 -17.20
CA SER A 429 6.87 -14.34 -16.81
C SER A 429 7.07 -13.00 -16.08
N PRO A 430 6.08 -12.09 -16.09
CA PRO A 430 6.21 -10.80 -15.41
C PRO A 430 6.46 -11.04 -13.91
N SER A 431 7.59 -10.56 -13.42
CA SER A 431 7.95 -10.64 -12.01
C SER A 431 7.03 -9.74 -11.19
N VAL A 432 6.16 -10.37 -10.39
CA VAL A 432 5.68 -9.74 -9.16
C VAL A 432 6.94 -9.32 -8.38
N LYS A 433 7.03 -8.05 -7.94
CA LYS A 433 8.12 -7.61 -7.05
C LYS A 433 8.20 -8.61 -5.90
N ALA A 434 9.31 -9.32 -5.76
CA ALA A 434 9.54 -10.13 -4.57
C ALA A 434 9.51 -9.18 -3.36
N LYS A 435 8.68 -9.48 -2.36
CA LYS A 435 8.72 -8.73 -1.10
C LYS A 435 10.14 -8.85 -0.54
N ALA A 436 10.73 -7.73 -0.14
CA ALA A 436 12.13 -7.70 0.27
C ALA A 436 12.42 -8.73 1.37
N GLU A 437 13.56 -9.40 1.26
CA GLU A 437 13.94 -10.48 2.18
C GLU A 437 13.84 -10.03 3.65
N PRO A 438 13.31 -10.85 4.58
CA PRO A 438 13.05 -10.41 5.96
C PRO A 438 14.27 -9.85 6.70
N GLY A 439 15.49 -10.30 6.34
CA GLY A 439 16.74 -9.73 6.85
C GLY A 439 17.02 -8.32 6.34
N VAL A 440 16.78 -8.06 5.05
CA VAL A 440 16.95 -6.74 4.41
C VAL A 440 15.93 -5.74 4.97
N LEU A 441 14.68 -6.15 5.18
CA LEU A 441 13.68 -5.34 5.88
C LEU A 441 14.11 -4.97 7.31
N ALA A 442 14.71 -5.93 8.05
CA ALA A 442 15.16 -5.71 9.41
C ALA A 442 16.37 -4.75 9.49
N GLU A 443 17.36 -4.90 8.60
CA GLU A 443 18.54 -4.02 8.53
C GLU A 443 18.13 -2.58 8.15
N ASN A 444 17.33 -2.42 7.10
CA ASN A 444 16.86 -1.10 6.66
C ASN A 444 15.93 -0.44 7.69
N SER A 445 15.16 -1.22 8.45
CA SER A 445 14.37 -0.71 9.57
C SER A 445 15.25 -0.20 10.71
N GLU A 446 16.32 -0.90 11.10
CA GLU A 446 17.26 -0.38 12.09
C GLU A 446 17.93 0.91 11.61
N LYS A 447 18.35 0.96 10.35
CA LYS A 447 18.94 2.13 9.69
C LYS A 447 17.99 3.34 9.66
N ILE A 448 16.70 3.13 9.39
CA ILE A 448 15.65 4.16 9.48
C ILE A 448 15.44 4.61 10.93
N ARG A 449 15.40 3.67 11.88
CA ARG A 449 15.24 3.94 13.31
C ARG A 449 16.39 4.78 13.87
N GLU A 450 17.63 4.46 13.52
CA GLU A 450 18.82 5.22 13.87
C GLU A 450 18.82 6.62 13.25
N MET A 451 18.50 6.73 11.96
CA MET A 451 18.37 8.03 11.27
C MET A 451 17.34 8.93 11.95
N LEU A 452 16.13 8.41 12.22
CA LEU A 452 15.07 9.15 12.93
C LEU A 452 15.52 9.57 14.34
N LYS A 453 16.13 8.66 15.11
CA LYS A 453 16.62 8.94 16.46
C LYS A 453 17.69 10.03 16.48
N LEU A 454 18.72 9.87 15.65
CA LEU A 454 19.83 10.80 15.53
C LEU A 454 19.37 12.18 15.05
N HIS A 455 18.39 12.22 14.15
CA HIS A 455 17.80 13.45 13.66
C HIS A 455 17.06 14.20 14.76
N TYR A 456 16.09 13.58 15.44
CA TYR A 456 15.37 14.20 16.56
C TYR A 456 16.35 14.75 17.63
N MET A 457 17.38 13.98 18.00
CA MET A 457 18.40 14.40 18.99
C MET A 457 19.30 15.56 18.55
N ARG A 458 19.42 15.86 17.25
CA ARG A 458 20.22 16.98 16.70
C ARG A 458 19.42 18.27 16.48
N THR A 459 18.10 18.17 16.50
CA THR A 459 17.21 19.21 15.96
C THR A 459 16.18 19.71 16.97
N ARG A 460 15.75 18.86 17.90
CA ARG A 460 14.77 19.18 18.95
C ARG A 460 15.49 19.32 20.29
N ASP A 461 14.89 20.08 21.19
CA ASP A 461 15.29 20.10 22.60
C ASP A 461 15.10 18.74 23.28
N VAL A 462 15.76 18.54 24.44
CA VAL A 462 15.78 17.25 25.15
C VAL A 462 14.38 16.76 25.51
N ASP A 463 13.48 17.65 25.95
CA ASP A 463 12.09 17.30 26.30
C ASP A 463 11.32 16.78 25.10
N ARG A 464 11.37 17.51 23.97
CA ARG A 464 10.73 17.12 22.71
C ARG A 464 11.33 15.85 22.15
N ALA A 465 12.65 15.74 22.06
CA ALA A 465 13.33 14.54 21.57
C ALA A 465 12.94 13.31 22.40
N THR A 466 12.90 13.44 23.74
CA THR A 466 12.43 12.38 24.64
C THR A 466 10.96 12.03 24.36
N SER A 467 10.09 13.03 24.22
CA SER A 467 8.67 12.86 23.91
C SER A 467 8.39 12.19 22.55
N PHE A 468 9.25 12.39 21.55
CA PHE A 468 9.12 11.76 20.24
C PHE A 468 9.66 10.34 20.18
N LEU A 469 10.69 10.01 20.97
CA LEU A 469 11.36 8.71 20.96
C LEU A 469 10.79 7.70 21.97
N TYR A 470 10.33 8.18 23.12
CA TYR A 470 9.89 7.35 24.25
C TYR A 470 8.44 7.61 24.70
N GLY A 471 7.82 8.69 24.21
CA GLY A 471 6.49 9.12 24.61
C GLY A 471 6.50 10.09 25.80
N LYS A 472 5.33 10.40 26.35
CA LYS A 472 5.22 11.23 27.57
C LYS A 472 5.62 10.37 28.78
N ASN A 473 6.80 10.59 29.35
CA ASN A 473 7.15 10.06 30.67
C ASN A 473 6.13 10.59 31.69
N VAL A 474 5.40 9.70 32.37
CA VAL A 474 4.31 10.08 33.29
C VAL A 474 4.84 10.44 34.68
N GLN A 475 6.03 9.94 35.05
CA GLN A 475 6.80 10.43 36.20
C GLN A 475 7.69 11.61 35.77
N GLY A 476 7.39 12.81 36.27
CA GLY A 476 8.07 14.05 35.85
C GLY A 476 7.51 15.34 36.45
N ARG A 477 6.88 15.27 37.63
CA ARG A 477 6.47 16.37 38.50
C ARG A 477 6.54 15.90 39.95
#